data_AF-A0A2N2PD43-F1
#
_entry.id   AF-A0A2N2PD43-F1
#
_cell.length_a   1.000
_cell.length_b   1.000
_cell.length_c   1.000
_cell.angle_alpha   90.00
_cell.angle_beta   90.00
_cell.angle_gamma   90.00
#
_symmetry.space_group_name_H-M   'P 1'
#
loop_
_entity.id
_entity.type
_entity.pdbx_description
1 polymer ?
#
loop_
_entity_poly.entity_id
_entity_poly.type
_entity_poly.pdbx_seq_one_letter_code
_entity_poly.pdbx_strand_id
1 'polypeptide(L)'
;MDRKQKEKLRFLLKARKRADKVLAKRLEAEQKKRDIKTRKEANQELIKQFTEELTVLAQECGILALVRQAALDRGGNLAQQVSYYMDYGFSTSRLQQHVLELENQGVLRASYLTLRISWGQPDTLYVAEIRVYKNRQIRFHNFILPVFPFIWRRNPRLLQKMLTKALEHPRQYFAQVKTDT
;
A
#
# COMPACT_ATOMS: atom_id res chain seq x y z
N MET A 1 -65.15 -18.43 12.76
CA MET A 1 -63.94 -18.90 12.04
C MET A 1 -63.67 -20.36 12.37
N ASP A 2 -63.70 -21.20 11.34
CA ASP A 2 -63.53 -22.65 11.45
C ASP A 2 -62.08 -23.04 11.81
N ARG A 3 -61.88 -24.17 12.51
CA ARG A 3 -60.56 -24.64 13.01
C ARG A 3 -59.57 -24.83 11.85
N LYS A 4 -60.04 -25.39 10.73
CA LYS A 4 -59.24 -25.57 9.51
C LYS A 4 -58.77 -24.24 8.91
N GLN A 5 -59.60 -23.19 8.95
CA GLN A 5 -59.23 -21.86 8.46
C GLN A 5 -58.14 -21.22 9.34
N LYS A 6 -58.21 -21.40 10.67
CA LYS A 6 -57.18 -20.92 11.61
C LYS A 6 -55.83 -21.60 11.40
N GLU A 7 -55.81 -22.91 11.16
CA GLU A 7 -54.57 -23.66 10.89
C GLU A 7 -53.93 -23.26 9.55
N LYS A 8 -54.75 -23.11 8.49
CA LYS A 8 -54.28 -22.62 7.18
C LYS A 8 -53.70 -21.21 7.27
N LEU A 9 -54.35 -20.31 8.02
CA LEU A 9 -53.83 -18.96 8.26
C LEU A 9 -52.49 -18.98 9.02
N ARG A 10 -52.35 -19.82 10.07
CA ARG A 10 -51.08 -19.97 10.80
C ARG A 10 -49.95 -20.48 9.90
N PHE A 11 -50.24 -21.43 9.02
CA PHE A 11 -49.26 -21.94 8.04
C PHE A 11 -48.80 -20.83 7.08
N LEU A 12 -49.74 -20.08 6.49
CA LEU A 12 -49.42 -18.97 5.60
C LEU A 12 -48.63 -17.87 6.29
N LEU A 13 -48.97 -17.52 7.53
CA LEU A 13 -48.21 -16.54 8.32
C LEU A 13 -46.78 -17.01 8.63
N LYS A 14 -46.58 -18.31 8.92
CA LYS A 14 -45.23 -18.88 9.09
C LYS A 14 -44.44 -18.87 7.79
N ALA A 15 -45.07 -19.19 6.66
CA ALA A 15 -44.44 -19.13 5.34
C ALA A 15 -44.03 -17.69 4.98
N ARG A 16 -44.91 -16.71 5.21
CA ARG A 16 -44.61 -15.29 5.03
C ARG A 16 -43.42 -14.84 5.89
N LYS A 17 -43.41 -15.15 7.19
CA LYS A 17 -42.27 -14.83 8.08
C LYS A 17 -40.95 -15.42 7.59
N ARG A 18 -40.96 -16.63 7.02
CA ARG A 18 -39.77 -17.26 6.43
C ARG A 18 -39.34 -16.54 5.15
N ALA A 19 -40.29 -16.18 4.28
CA ALA A 19 -40.01 -15.41 3.07
C ALA A 19 -39.42 -14.02 3.40
N ASP A 20 -40.02 -13.31 4.35
CA ASP A 20 -39.54 -12.00 4.82
C ASP A 20 -38.11 -12.11 5.38
N LYS A 21 -37.81 -13.16 6.16
CA LYS A 21 -36.45 -13.43 6.67
C LYS A 21 -35.45 -13.70 5.54
N VAL A 22 -35.84 -14.42 4.50
CA VAL A 22 -34.96 -14.69 3.34
C VAL A 22 -34.73 -13.41 2.54
N LEU A 23 -35.77 -12.59 2.33
CA LEU A 23 -35.66 -11.30 1.66
C LEU A 23 -34.74 -10.36 2.43
N ALA A 24 -34.90 -10.24 3.75
CA ALA A 24 -34.02 -9.42 4.59
C ALA A 24 -32.56 -9.84 4.47
N LYS A 25 -32.26 -11.15 4.54
CA LYS A 25 -30.90 -11.67 4.34
C LYS A 25 -30.33 -11.37 2.95
N ARG A 26 -31.15 -11.42 1.90
CA ARG A 26 -30.71 -11.08 0.53
C ARG A 26 -30.39 -9.59 0.41
N LEU A 27 -31.24 -8.72 0.96
CA LEU A 27 -31.00 -7.28 0.98
C LEU A 27 -29.73 -6.93 1.77
N GLU A 28 -29.51 -7.55 2.92
CA GLU A 28 -28.26 -7.39 3.69
C GLU A 28 -27.03 -7.83 2.90
N ALA A 29 -27.10 -8.96 2.20
CA ALA A 29 -26.00 -9.47 1.38
C ALA A 29 -25.71 -8.57 0.16
N GLU A 30 -26.75 -8.05 -0.50
CA GLU A 30 -26.61 -7.10 -1.60
C GLU A 30 -26.02 -5.77 -1.11
N GLN A 31 -26.47 -5.27 0.03
CA GLN A 31 -25.92 -4.07 0.64
C GLN A 31 -24.43 -4.25 0.97
N LYS A 32 -24.05 -5.37 1.61
CA LYS A 32 -22.64 -5.69 1.88
C LYS A 32 -21.78 -5.72 0.62
N LYS A 33 -22.28 -6.33 -0.46
CA LYS A 33 -21.57 -6.36 -1.76
C LYS A 33 -21.38 -4.95 -2.33
N ARG A 34 -22.40 -4.10 -2.26
CA ARG A 34 -22.30 -2.70 -2.67
C ARG A 34 -21.27 -1.95 -1.83
N ASP A 35 -21.32 -2.09 -0.51
CA ASP A 35 -20.38 -1.44 0.40
C ASP A 35 -18.93 -1.86 0.12
N ILE A 36 -18.67 -3.15 -0.13
CA ILE A 36 -17.35 -3.66 -0.51
C ILE A 36 -16.89 -3.03 -1.83
N LYS A 37 -17.76 -2.96 -2.83
CA LYS A 37 -17.43 -2.36 -4.14
C LYS A 37 -17.07 -0.88 -3.99
N THR A 38 -17.92 -0.10 -3.31
CA THR A 38 -17.67 1.33 -3.08
C THR A 38 -16.36 1.57 -2.31
N ARG A 39 -16.05 0.74 -1.31
CA ARG A 39 -14.79 0.84 -0.56
C ARG A 39 -13.58 0.48 -1.42
N LYS A 40 -13.69 -0.53 -2.28
CA LYS A 40 -12.62 -0.89 -3.22
C LYS A 40 -12.31 0.27 -4.16
N GLU A 41 -13.33 0.92 -4.70
CA GLU A 41 -13.19 2.11 -5.54
C GLU A 41 -12.55 3.27 -4.76
N ALA A 42 -13.04 3.59 -3.56
CA ALA A 42 -12.46 4.62 -2.70
C ALA A 42 -10.98 4.34 -2.33
N ASN A 43 -10.63 3.09 -2.03
CA ASN A 43 -9.25 2.71 -1.74
C ASN A 43 -8.35 2.84 -2.98
N GLN A 44 -8.86 2.53 -4.17
CA GLN A 44 -8.11 2.74 -5.41
C GLN A 44 -7.85 4.22 -5.67
N GLU A 45 -8.81 5.09 -5.39
CA GLU A 45 -8.61 6.54 -5.45
C GLU A 45 -7.57 7.02 -4.44
N LEU A 46 -7.65 6.57 -3.19
CA LEU A 46 -6.67 6.90 -2.15
C LEU A 46 -5.26 6.42 -2.52
N ILE A 47 -5.12 5.24 -3.13
CA ILE A 47 -3.84 4.73 -3.63
C ILE A 47 -3.25 5.68 -4.65
N LYS A 48 -4.05 6.13 -5.63
CA LYS A 48 -3.62 7.09 -6.65
C LYS A 48 -3.20 8.41 -5.99
N GLN A 49 -4.06 8.98 -5.15
CA GLN A 49 -3.80 10.23 -4.44
C GLN A 49 -2.51 10.17 -3.61
N PHE A 50 -2.30 9.12 -2.82
CA PHE A 50 -1.09 9.00 -2.01
C PHE A 50 0.17 8.77 -2.86
N THR A 51 0.04 8.07 -3.99
CA THR A 51 1.14 7.88 -4.92
C THR A 51 1.56 9.20 -5.54
N GLU A 52 0.59 10.00 -5.99
CA GLU A 52 0.83 11.34 -6.51
C GLU A 52 1.43 12.25 -5.42
N GLU A 53 0.82 12.33 -4.24
CA GLU A 53 1.27 13.15 -3.11
C GLU A 53 2.75 12.86 -2.77
N LEU A 54 3.10 11.58 -2.57
CA LEU A 54 4.46 11.22 -2.20
C LEU A 54 5.46 11.35 -3.35
N THR A 55 5.03 11.17 -4.60
CA THR A 55 5.87 11.37 -5.78
C THR A 55 6.19 12.85 -5.96
N VAL A 56 5.20 13.72 -5.82
CA VAL A 56 5.38 15.18 -5.82
C VAL A 56 6.32 15.59 -4.69
N LEU A 57 6.14 15.07 -3.48
CA LEU A 57 7.06 15.35 -2.37
C LEU A 57 8.49 14.91 -2.69
N ALA A 58 8.70 13.75 -3.32
CA ALA A 58 10.03 13.29 -3.73
C ALA A 58 10.65 14.18 -4.83
N GLN A 59 9.82 14.75 -5.72
CA GLN A 59 10.24 15.74 -6.70
C GLN A 59 10.65 17.06 -6.04
N GLU A 60 9.81 17.61 -5.15
CA GLU A 60 10.09 18.84 -4.41
C GLU A 60 11.37 18.76 -3.60
N CYS A 61 11.67 17.59 -3.01
CA CYS A 61 12.89 17.38 -2.23
C CYS A 61 14.14 17.21 -3.11
N GLY A 62 13.99 17.14 -4.45
CA GLY A 62 15.06 16.88 -5.40
C GLY A 62 15.59 15.44 -5.41
N ILE A 63 15.20 14.60 -4.45
CA ILE A 63 15.69 13.22 -4.31
C ILE A 63 15.29 12.35 -5.49
N LEU A 64 14.10 12.57 -6.09
CA LEU A 64 13.67 11.78 -7.25
C LEU A 64 14.62 11.97 -8.45
N ALA A 65 15.03 13.21 -8.72
CA ALA A 65 15.96 13.52 -9.80
C ALA A 65 17.35 12.93 -9.54
N LEU A 66 17.85 13.07 -8.31
CA LEU A 66 19.14 12.49 -7.91
C LEU A 66 19.18 10.97 -8.06
N VAL A 67 18.12 10.29 -7.61
CA VAL A 67 18.02 8.83 -7.69
C VAL A 67 17.88 8.37 -9.15
N ARG A 68 17.11 9.09 -9.98
CA ARG A 68 17.00 8.80 -11.42
C ARG A 68 18.35 8.91 -12.12
N GLN A 69 19.10 9.99 -11.87
CA GLN A 69 20.43 10.16 -12.43
C GLN A 69 21.37 9.04 -11.97
N ALA A 70 21.40 8.73 -10.67
CA ALA A 70 22.25 7.67 -10.14
C ALA A 70 21.90 6.26 -10.67
N ALA A 71 20.64 6.02 -11.06
CA ALA A 71 20.24 4.79 -11.73
C ALA A 71 20.82 4.73 -13.15
N LEU A 72 20.71 5.82 -13.92
CA LEU A 72 21.28 5.94 -15.26
C LEU A 72 22.80 5.77 -15.24
N ASP A 73 23.49 6.44 -14.30
CA ASP A 73 24.95 6.38 -14.17
C ASP A 73 25.48 4.96 -13.89
N ARG A 74 24.64 4.07 -13.36
CA ARG A 74 24.98 2.66 -13.10
C ARG A 74 24.44 1.67 -14.12
N GLY A 75 23.76 2.15 -15.18
CA GLY A 75 23.04 1.26 -16.09
C GLY A 75 21.96 0.42 -15.37
N GLY A 76 21.38 0.95 -14.30
CA GLY A 76 20.40 0.28 -13.46
C GLY A 76 18.96 0.74 -13.74
N ASN A 77 18.02 0.06 -13.08
CA ASN A 77 16.60 0.38 -13.13
C ASN A 77 16.16 1.10 -11.86
N LEU A 78 15.27 2.09 -12.03
CA LEU A 78 14.60 2.78 -10.93
C LEU A 78 13.15 2.27 -10.83
N ALA A 79 12.81 1.66 -9.70
CA ALA A 79 11.44 1.32 -9.33
C ALA A 79 10.92 2.27 -8.25
N GLN A 80 9.65 2.67 -8.37
CA GLN A 80 8.95 3.50 -7.39
C GLN A 80 7.77 2.71 -6.82
N GLN A 81 7.69 2.62 -5.49
CA GLN A 81 6.64 1.85 -4.83
C GLN A 81 6.22 2.50 -3.51
N VAL A 82 4.94 2.79 -3.36
CA VAL A 82 4.38 3.25 -2.08
C VAL A 82 4.09 2.06 -1.17
N SER A 83 4.46 2.20 0.10
CA SER A 83 4.06 1.28 1.17
C SER A 83 2.84 1.82 1.90
N TYR A 84 1.86 0.95 2.16
CA TYR A 84 0.60 1.28 2.81
C TYR A 84 0.42 0.51 4.13
N TYR A 85 -0.42 1.05 4.99
CA TYR A 85 -0.92 0.37 6.19
C TYR A 85 -2.40 0.69 6.39
N MET A 86 -3.08 -0.18 7.12
CA MET A 86 -4.45 0.05 7.59
C MET A 86 -4.39 0.61 9.00
N ASP A 87 -5.13 1.68 9.24
CA ASP A 87 -5.32 2.31 10.54
C ASP A 87 -6.70 1.97 11.10
N TYR A 88 -6.73 1.30 12.25
CA TYR A 88 -7.96 0.92 12.96
C TYR A 88 -8.23 1.80 14.19
N GLY A 89 -7.53 2.93 14.32
CA GLY A 89 -7.63 3.86 15.46
C GLY A 89 -6.78 3.46 16.67
N PHE A 90 -6.83 2.19 17.08
CA PHE A 90 -6.04 1.67 18.20
C PHE A 90 -4.86 0.78 17.79
N SER A 91 -4.82 0.38 16.51
CA SER A 91 -3.76 -0.45 15.96
C SER A 91 -3.53 -0.14 14.50
N THR A 92 -2.34 -0.49 14.01
CA THR A 92 -2.00 -0.40 12.59
C THR A 92 -1.50 -1.74 12.09
N SER A 93 -1.83 -2.09 10.85
CA SER A 93 -1.34 -3.32 10.20
C SER A 93 -0.77 -2.99 8.83
N ARG A 94 0.48 -3.42 8.58
CA ARG A 94 1.16 -3.20 7.31
C ARG A 94 0.56 -4.09 6.23
N LEU A 95 0.17 -3.51 5.10
CA LEU A 95 -0.30 -4.30 3.97
C LEU A 95 0.90 -4.87 3.20
N GLN A 96 0.98 -6.20 3.10
CA GLN A 96 1.80 -6.85 2.07
C GLN A 96 1.05 -6.81 0.73
N GLN A 97 1.79 -6.80 -0.39
CA GLN A 97 1.36 -6.48 -1.76
C GLN A 97 0.06 -7.15 -2.26
N HIS A 98 -0.42 -8.22 -1.62
CA HIS A 98 -1.58 -9.00 -2.05
C HIS A 98 -2.85 -8.78 -1.20
N VAL A 99 -2.84 -7.86 -0.24
CA VAL A 99 -3.91 -7.75 0.78
C VAL A 99 -4.79 -6.51 0.59
N LEU A 100 -5.10 -6.18 -0.67
CA LEU A 100 -6.10 -5.13 -0.99
C LEU A 100 -7.54 -5.63 -1.00
N GLU A 101 -7.74 -6.93 -0.77
CA GLU A 101 -9.05 -7.60 -0.81
C GLU A 101 -9.70 -7.79 0.57
N LEU A 102 -9.04 -7.39 1.66
CA LEU A 102 -9.64 -7.61 2.97
C LEU A 102 -10.79 -6.65 3.26
N GLU A 103 -11.90 -7.21 3.72
CA GLU A 103 -13.12 -6.58 4.26
C GLU A 103 -12.84 -5.78 5.56
N ASN A 104 -11.80 -4.96 5.56
CA ASN A 104 -11.26 -4.36 6.78
C ASN A 104 -11.94 -3.01 7.06
N GLN A 105 -12.37 -2.83 8.30
CA GLN A 105 -12.99 -1.61 8.83
C GLN A 105 -11.99 -0.46 9.03
N GLY A 106 -10.73 -0.63 8.63
CA GLY A 106 -9.66 0.37 8.82
C GLY A 106 -9.61 1.40 7.69
N VAL A 107 -8.93 2.50 7.93
CA VAL A 107 -8.65 3.55 6.94
C VAL A 107 -7.30 3.28 6.29
N LEU A 108 -7.26 3.26 4.95
CA LEU A 108 -6.01 3.12 4.21
C LEU A 108 -5.14 4.37 4.39
N ARG A 109 -3.88 4.18 4.79
CA ARG A 109 -2.89 5.26 4.94
C ARG A 109 -1.60 4.90 4.22
N ALA A 110 -0.96 5.91 3.64
CA ALA A 110 0.39 5.76 3.09
C ALA A 110 1.44 5.91 4.20
N SER A 111 2.42 5.02 4.18
CA SER A 111 3.58 5.06 5.09
C SER A 111 4.71 5.90 4.50
N TYR A 112 5.19 5.50 3.31
CA TYR A 112 6.29 6.14 2.60
C TYR A 112 6.34 5.68 1.14
N LEU A 113 6.95 6.50 0.30
CA LEU A 113 7.36 6.13 -1.06
C LEU A 113 8.77 5.53 -0.99
N THR A 114 8.95 4.35 -1.58
CA THR A 114 10.24 3.71 -1.77
C THR A 114 10.72 3.99 -3.19
N LEU A 115 11.90 4.60 -3.29
CA LEU A 115 12.66 4.70 -4.52
C LEU A 115 13.76 3.63 -4.45
N ARG A 116 13.72 2.67 -5.37
CA ARG A 116 14.63 1.53 -5.40
C ARG A 116 15.45 1.59 -6.68
N ILE A 117 16.77 1.69 -6.54
CA ILE A 117 17.72 1.52 -7.63
C ILE A 117 18.19 0.07 -7.58
N SER A 118 18.07 -0.65 -8.70
CA SER A 118 18.58 -2.00 -8.86
C SER A 118 19.52 -2.10 -10.06
N TRP A 119 20.71 -2.68 -9.87
CA TRP A 119 21.73 -2.84 -10.93
C TRP A 119 22.54 -4.12 -10.70
N GLY A 120 23.33 -4.54 -11.70
CA GLY A 120 24.13 -5.75 -11.65
C GLY A 120 23.66 -6.82 -12.62
N GLN A 121 24.23 -8.02 -12.50
CA GLN A 121 23.92 -9.17 -13.34
C GLN A 121 22.84 -10.06 -12.68
N PRO A 122 22.20 -10.98 -13.42
CA PRO A 122 21.14 -11.84 -12.88
C PRO A 122 21.55 -12.59 -11.59
N ASP A 123 22.83 -12.96 -11.48
CA ASP A 123 23.35 -13.71 -10.33
C ASP A 123 23.72 -12.82 -9.14
N THR A 124 23.93 -11.52 -9.36
CA THR A 124 24.30 -10.53 -8.34
C THR A 124 23.53 -9.23 -8.54
N LEU A 125 22.35 -9.17 -7.92
CA LEU A 125 21.51 -7.97 -7.95
C LEU A 125 21.84 -7.06 -6.76
N TYR A 126 22.34 -5.87 -7.06
CA TYR A 126 22.54 -4.82 -6.08
C TYR A 126 21.31 -3.94 -5.99
N VAL A 127 20.89 -3.62 -4.77
CA VAL A 127 19.70 -2.81 -4.52
C VAL A 127 20.00 -1.72 -3.50
N ALA A 128 19.73 -0.47 -3.89
CA ALA A 128 19.69 0.65 -2.96
C ALA A 128 18.25 1.14 -2.78
N GLU A 129 17.75 1.11 -1.55
CA GLU A 129 16.44 1.66 -1.19
C GLU A 129 16.57 3.02 -0.49
N ILE A 130 15.74 3.96 -0.93
CA ILE A 130 15.54 5.28 -0.35
C ILE A 130 14.04 5.41 -0.04
N ARG A 131 13.69 5.87 1.15
CA ARG A 131 12.30 6.02 1.60
C ARG A 131 11.99 7.48 1.87
N VAL A 132 10.93 7.98 1.24
CA VAL A 132 10.41 9.34 1.41
C VAL A 132 9.10 9.26 2.18
N TYR A 133 9.08 9.80 3.39
CA TYR A 133 7.93 9.79 4.27
C TYR A 133 7.05 11.03 4.07
N LYS A 134 5.76 10.93 4.44
CA LYS A 134 4.81 12.03 4.32
C LYS A 134 5.25 13.30 5.08
N ASN A 135 5.95 13.13 6.19
CA ASN A 135 6.54 14.24 6.96
C ASN A 135 7.85 14.78 6.36
N ARG A 136 8.12 14.50 5.07
CA ARG A 136 9.30 14.95 4.30
C ARG A 136 10.64 14.43 4.83
N GLN A 137 10.63 13.43 5.73
CA GLN A 137 11.85 12.73 6.12
C GLN A 137 12.31 11.79 5.00
N ILE A 138 13.62 11.73 4.79
CA ILE A 138 14.23 10.81 3.82
C ILE A 138 15.11 9.82 4.59
N ARG A 139 14.88 8.52 4.41
CA ARG A 139 15.74 7.46 4.97
C ARG A 139 16.43 6.70 3.87
N PHE A 140 17.69 6.35 4.11
CA PHE A 140 18.48 5.45 3.27
C PHE A 140 18.60 4.11 4.00
N HIS A 141 18.53 3.01 3.28
CA HIS A 141 18.47 1.66 3.88
C HIS A 141 19.68 1.28 4.75
N ASN A 142 20.82 1.94 4.56
CA ASN A 142 22.07 1.74 5.29
C ASN A 142 22.34 2.84 6.33
N PHE A 143 21.39 3.76 6.56
CA PHE A 143 21.51 4.81 7.56
C PHE A 143 20.41 4.70 8.62
N ILE A 144 20.84 4.81 9.88
CA ILE A 144 19.95 4.71 11.05
C ILE A 144 19.07 5.98 11.15
N LEU A 145 19.67 7.15 10.96
CA LEU A 145 19.00 8.43 11.15
C LEU A 145 18.38 8.94 9.84
N PRO A 146 17.11 9.37 9.86
CA PRO A 146 16.51 10.06 8.73
C PRO A 146 17.17 11.43 8.50
N VAL A 147 17.22 11.84 7.24
CA VAL A 147 17.51 13.23 6.87
C VAL A 147 16.21 14.02 6.96
N PHE A 148 16.14 14.92 7.94
CA PHE A 148 14.99 15.76 8.17
C PHE A 148 14.94 16.96 7.19
N PRO A 149 13.75 17.54 6.96
CA PRO A 149 13.55 18.66 6.03
C PRO A 149 14.49 19.84 6.23
N PHE A 150 14.67 20.27 7.47
CA PHE A 150 15.51 21.42 7.78
C PHE A 150 17.00 21.19 7.45
N ILE A 151 17.46 19.94 7.48
CA ILE A 151 18.85 19.59 7.21
C ILE A 151 19.13 19.68 5.70
N TRP A 152 18.34 18.99 4.89
CA TRP A 152 18.58 18.97 3.43
C TRP A 152 18.17 20.26 2.74
N ARG A 153 17.23 21.04 3.28
CA ARG A 153 16.93 22.40 2.76
C ARG A 153 18.10 23.35 2.97
N ARG A 154 18.80 23.25 4.12
CA ARG A 154 19.97 24.08 4.42
C ARG A 154 21.23 23.59 3.70
N ASN A 155 21.34 22.29 3.44
CA ASN A 155 22.48 21.70 2.72
C ASN A 155 22.02 20.62 1.72
N PRO A 156 21.62 21.01 0.49
CA PRO A 156 21.13 20.07 -0.53
C PRO A 156 22.15 19.00 -0.93
N ARG A 157 23.45 19.32 -0.87
CA ARG A 157 24.54 18.38 -1.18
C ARG A 157 24.57 17.18 -0.22
N LEU A 158 23.97 17.30 0.96
CA LEU A 158 23.86 16.19 1.89
C LEU A 158 23.08 15.02 1.30
N LEU A 159 21.96 15.28 0.60
CA LEU A 159 21.17 14.19 0.00
C LEU A 159 21.96 13.42 -1.05
N GLN A 160 22.72 14.13 -1.89
CA GLN A 160 23.61 13.51 -2.86
C GLN A 160 24.69 12.67 -2.17
N LYS A 161 25.34 13.20 -1.13
CA LYS A 161 26.36 12.46 -0.36
C LYS A 161 25.77 11.19 0.30
N MET A 162 24.58 11.29 0.87
CA MET A 162 23.89 10.16 1.50
C MET A 162 23.46 9.12 0.47
N LEU A 163 23.01 9.57 -0.70
CA LEU A 163 22.71 8.69 -1.83
C LEU A 163 23.96 7.95 -2.29
N THR A 164 25.07 8.64 -2.54
CA THR A 164 26.34 8.00 -2.93
C THR A 164 26.75 6.91 -1.94
N LYS A 165 26.72 7.21 -0.64
CA LYS A 165 27.01 6.22 0.41
C LYS A 165 26.03 5.03 0.41
N ALA A 166 24.74 5.28 0.16
CA ALA A 166 23.75 4.21 0.04
C ALA A 166 24.05 3.28 -1.14
N LEU A 167 24.67 3.82 -2.17
CA LEU A 167 25.00 3.05 -3.37
C LEU A 167 26.37 2.35 -3.29
N GLU A 168 27.28 2.84 -2.45
CA GLU A 168 28.54 2.16 -2.10
C GLU A 168 28.32 0.92 -1.23
N HIS A 169 27.24 0.93 -0.44
CA HIS A 169 26.85 -0.19 0.43
C HIS A 169 25.45 -0.72 0.07
N PRO A 170 25.26 -1.25 -1.14
CA PRO A 170 23.97 -1.77 -1.56
C PRO A 170 23.60 -3.03 -0.78
N ARG A 171 22.29 -3.32 -0.73
CA ARG A 171 21.82 -4.67 -0.37
C ARG A 171 22.12 -5.60 -1.52
N GLN A 172 22.75 -6.74 -1.23
CA GLN A 172 22.93 -7.82 -2.18
C GLN A 172 21.71 -8.74 -2.10
N TYR A 173 21.02 -8.89 -3.22
CA TYR A 173 20.02 -9.94 -3.39
C TYR A 173 20.63 -11.00 -4.31
N PHE A 174 20.80 -12.20 -3.77
CA PHE A 174 21.06 -13.38 -4.58
C PHE A 174 19.73 -13.80 -5.19
N ALA A 175 19.66 -13.88 -6.52
CA ALA A 175 18.55 -14.55 -7.15
C ALA A 175 18.52 -15.98 -6.59
N GLN A 176 17.46 -16.34 -5.87
CA GLN A 176 17.22 -17.75 -5.58
C GLN A 176 16.99 -18.40 -6.94
N VAL A 177 18.03 -19.06 -7.46
CA VAL A 177 17.91 -19.97 -8.58
C VAL A 177 16.87 -21.00 -8.12
N LYS A 178 15.65 -20.88 -8.64
CA LYS A 178 14.69 -21.99 -8.58
C LYS A 178 15.33 -23.10 -9.40
N THR A 179 16.06 -23.98 -8.74
CA THR A 179 16.37 -25.29 -9.28
C THR A 179 15.06 -26.07 -9.30
N ASP A 180 14.30 -25.92 -10.38
CA ASP A 180 13.25 -26.88 -10.70
C ASP A 180 13.97 -28.19 -11.07
N THR A 181 13.85 -29.18 -10.19
CA THR A 181 14.21 -30.59 -10.45
C THR A 181 12.93 -31.40 -10.38
#